data_AF-A0A830GY44-F1
#
_entry.id   AF-A0A830GY44-F1
#
_cell.length_a   1.000
_cell.length_b   1.000
_cell.length_c   1.000
_cell.angle_alpha   90.00
_cell.angle_beta   90.00
_cell.angle_gamma   90.00
#
_symmetry.space_group_name_H-M   'P 1'
#
loop_
_entity.id
_entity.type
_entity.pdbx_description
1 polymer ?
#
loop_
_entity_poly.entity_id
_entity_poly.type
_entity_poly.pdbx_seq_one_letter_code
_entity_poly.pdbx_strand_id
1 'polypeptide(L)'
;MQFVGPKIRFQCTLCGECCRRYWITVNLDDLARIYSRLGLLPSQVSALYPKSVAGSWDYPSIQVEGGEHYLVLRKKLDGACIFTKWEEGRLVCSIHDYRPLSCRYYPFIYRMDGVASFELFNGAVGYCPGVGRGNYHDLSGEASVIESSMAAKRRFEEFARRWNEGGGAGKSIAEFMHVLDKEVMELTPSLGGSLGNYGGQQTKQGSDGVTHY
;
A
#
# COMPACT_ATOMS: atom_id res chain seq x y z
N MET A 1 11.04 9.47 -14.26
CA MET A 1 10.94 10.74 -13.52
C MET A 1 12.25 11.02 -12.78
N GLN A 2 12.72 12.28 -12.78
CA GLN A 2 13.85 12.70 -11.95
C GLN A 2 13.41 12.77 -10.47
N PHE A 3 14.26 12.30 -9.56
CA PHE A 3 13.99 12.37 -8.12
C PHE A 3 15.25 12.72 -7.33
N VAL A 4 15.04 13.22 -6.12
CA VAL A 4 16.07 13.44 -5.09
C VAL A 4 15.73 12.56 -3.90
N GLY A 5 16.72 11.89 -3.29
CA GLY A 5 16.47 11.02 -2.15
C GLY A 5 17.65 10.96 -1.18
N PRO A 6 17.43 10.50 0.06
CA PRO A 6 18.45 10.48 1.08
C PRO A 6 19.37 9.26 0.90
N LYS A 7 20.63 9.37 1.32
CA LYS A 7 21.55 8.23 1.38
C LYS A 7 21.33 7.45 2.67
N ILE A 8 20.32 6.57 2.66
CA ILE A 8 19.96 5.73 3.81
C ILE A 8 20.29 4.27 3.51
N ARG A 9 20.94 3.59 4.45
CA ARG A 9 21.04 2.13 4.43
C ARG A 9 19.72 1.53 4.87
N PHE A 10 19.16 0.65 4.06
CA PHE A 10 17.93 -0.04 4.41
C PHE A 10 17.88 -1.45 3.81
N GLN A 11 17.41 -2.40 4.62
CA GLN A 11 17.06 -3.73 4.18
C GLN A 11 15.86 -4.21 4.98
N CYS A 12 14.76 -4.54 4.29
CA CYS A 12 13.60 -5.13 4.95
C CYS A 12 14.01 -6.46 5.62
N THR A 13 13.77 -6.57 6.92
CA THR A 13 14.11 -7.77 7.71
C THR A 13 12.95 -8.73 7.89
N LEU A 14 11.81 -8.48 7.23
CA LEU A 14 10.56 -9.24 7.40
C LEU A 14 10.10 -9.29 8.87
N CYS A 15 10.31 -8.20 9.61
CA CYS A 15 9.96 -8.10 11.03
C CYS A 15 8.45 -7.96 11.29
N GLY A 16 7.66 -7.52 10.30
CA GLY A 16 6.23 -7.29 10.43
C GLY A 16 5.83 -6.04 11.24
N GLU A 17 6.78 -5.21 11.70
CA GLU A 17 6.50 -3.99 12.47
C GLU A 17 5.59 -3.01 11.72
N CYS A 18 5.87 -2.77 10.44
CA CYS A 18 5.01 -1.91 9.63
C CYS A 18 3.58 -2.47 9.47
N CYS A 19 3.43 -3.80 9.41
CA CYS A 19 2.14 -4.46 9.28
C CYS A 19 1.31 -4.40 10.58
N ARG A 20 1.97 -4.40 11.74
CA ARG A 20 1.31 -4.31 13.05
C ARG A 20 1.03 -2.87 13.47
N ARG A 21 2.00 -1.98 13.27
CA ARG A 21 1.97 -0.62 13.82
C ARG A 21 1.07 0.34 13.07
N TYR A 22 1.04 0.28 11.74
CA TYR A 22 0.33 1.27 10.94
C TYR A 22 -1.02 0.76 10.45
N TRP A 23 -1.92 1.71 10.24
CA TRP A 23 -3.15 1.52 9.48
C TRP A 23 -2.84 1.88 8.03
N ILE A 24 -2.88 0.88 7.16
CA ILE A 24 -2.46 1.04 5.77
C ILE A 24 -3.64 1.58 4.97
N THR A 25 -3.60 2.85 4.59
CA THR A 25 -4.57 3.42 3.65
C THR A 25 -4.43 2.79 2.27
N VAL A 26 -5.57 2.58 1.62
CA VAL A 26 -5.66 1.96 0.30
C VAL A 26 -6.60 2.75 -0.60
N ASN A 27 -6.28 2.77 -1.90
CA ASN A 27 -7.09 3.37 -2.96
C ASN A 27 -7.73 2.28 -3.86
N LEU A 28 -8.50 2.72 -4.85
CA LEU A 28 -9.13 1.82 -5.83
C LEU A 28 -8.10 0.97 -6.59
N ASP A 29 -6.97 1.54 -7.03
CA ASP A 29 -5.94 0.80 -7.75
C ASP A 29 -5.25 -0.26 -6.86
N ASP A 30 -5.01 0.02 -5.58
CA ASP A 30 -4.49 -0.95 -4.62
C ASP A 30 -5.45 -2.13 -4.48
N LEU A 31 -6.74 -1.83 -4.32
CA LEU A 31 -7.80 -2.83 -4.17
C LEU A 31 -8.04 -3.63 -5.46
N ALA A 32 -7.96 -2.99 -6.63
CA ALA A 32 -8.05 -3.65 -7.92
C ALA A 32 -6.88 -4.61 -8.16
N ARG A 33 -5.65 -4.25 -7.74
CA ARG A 33 -4.51 -5.18 -7.77
C ARG A 33 -4.70 -6.37 -6.85
N ILE A 34 -5.24 -6.16 -5.65
CA ILE A 34 -5.54 -7.25 -4.72
C ILE A 34 -6.64 -8.16 -5.29
N TYR A 35 -7.73 -7.59 -5.79
CA TYR A 35 -8.85 -8.32 -6.37
C TYR A 35 -8.41 -9.13 -7.59
N SER A 36 -7.69 -8.53 -8.55
CA SER A 36 -7.22 -9.24 -9.74
C SER A 36 -6.26 -10.39 -9.47
N ARG A 37 -5.52 -10.37 -8.34
CA ARG A 37 -4.56 -11.42 -7.97
C ARG A 37 -5.15 -12.50 -7.07
N LEU A 38 -6.13 -12.16 -6.23
CA LEU A 38 -6.65 -13.06 -5.20
C LEU A 38 -8.14 -13.40 -5.33
N GLY A 39 -8.88 -12.70 -6.18
CA GLY A 39 -10.34 -12.79 -6.25
C GLY A 39 -11.06 -12.25 -5.01
N LEU A 40 -10.35 -11.55 -4.12
CA LEU A 40 -10.92 -10.99 -2.89
C LEU A 40 -11.46 -9.59 -3.13
N LEU A 41 -12.73 -9.39 -2.80
CA LEU A 41 -13.42 -8.10 -2.91
C LEU A 41 -12.89 -7.10 -1.88
N PRO A 42 -12.93 -5.78 -2.18
CA PRO A 42 -12.62 -4.73 -1.21
C PRO A 42 -13.28 -4.90 0.15
N SER A 43 -14.57 -5.25 0.19
CA SER A 43 -15.33 -5.51 1.40
C SER A 43 -14.76 -6.65 2.26
N GLN A 44 -14.01 -7.57 1.69
CA GLN A 44 -13.38 -8.68 2.41
C GLN A 44 -12.02 -8.29 3.02
N VAL A 45 -11.34 -7.30 2.45
CA VAL A 45 -9.94 -6.97 2.78
C VAL A 45 -9.73 -5.60 3.39
N SER A 46 -10.72 -4.71 3.28
CA SER A 46 -10.66 -3.32 3.75
C SER A 46 -11.68 -3.02 4.85
N ALA A 47 -11.41 -1.96 5.60
CA ALA A 47 -12.25 -1.45 6.68
C ALA A 47 -12.21 0.08 6.69
N LEU A 48 -13.16 0.68 7.40
CA LEU A 48 -13.19 2.11 7.68
C LEU A 48 -12.62 2.37 9.07
N TYR A 49 -11.61 3.24 9.15
CA TYR A 49 -10.99 3.67 10.39
C TYR A 49 -11.42 5.10 10.75
N PRO A 50 -12.01 5.36 11.92
CA PRO A 50 -12.56 6.68 12.24
C PRO A 50 -11.51 7.79 12.21
N LYS A 51 -11.78 8.85 11.42
CA LYS A 51 -10.89 10.02 11.30
C LYS A 51 -10.75 10.77 12.62
N SER A 52 -11.80 10.78 13.44
CA SER A 52 -11.79 11.37 14.79
C SER A 52 -10.74 10.75 15.72
N VAL A 53 -10.38 9.48 15.50
CA VAL A 53 -9.34 8.77 16.25
C VAL A 53 -7.98 8.88 15.54
N ALA A 54 -7.99 8.86 14.22
CA ALA A 54 -6.79 8.91 13.37
C ALA A 54 -6.06 10.25 13.38
N GLY A 55 -6.79 11.35 13.55
CA GLY A 55 -6.35 12.69 13.20
C GLY A 55 -6.46 12.95 11.70
N SER A 56 -5.81 14.02 11.22
CA SER A 56 -5.81 14.37 9.79
C SER A 56 -4.64 13.68 9.08
N TRP A 57 -4.94 12.65 8.31
CA TRP A 57 -4.04 12.11 7.28
C TRP A 57 -4.30 12.89 5.99
N ASP A 58 -3.23 13.27 5.26
CA ASP A 58 -3.32 13.85 3.91
C ASP A 58 -3.80 12.79 2.89
N TYR A 59 -5.03 12.32 3.10
CA TYR A 59 -5.68 11.25 2.40
C TYR A 59 -7.19 11.50 2.36
N PRO A 60 -7.91 11.06 1.30
CA PRO A 60 -9.36 11.27 1.23
C PRO A 60 -10.11 10.56 2.35
N SER A 61 -11.07 11.26 2.97
CA SER A 61 -12.02 10.68 3.91
C SER A 61 -13.31 10.26 3.22
N ILE A 62 -13.92 9.21 3.77
CA ILE A 62 -15.21 8.65 3.38
C ILE A 62 -16.22 8.98 4.47
N GLN A 63 -17.33 9.63 4.10
CA GLN A 63 -18.45 9.88 4.99
C GLN A 63 -19.42 8.70 4.96
N VAL A 64 -19.77 8.20 6.13
CA VAL A 64 -20.82 7.22 6.35
C VAL A 64 -21.64 7.66 7.57
N GLU A 65 -22.73 6.97 7.84
CA GLU A 65 -23.40 7.08 9.14
C GLU A 65 -22.36 6.86 10.26
N GLY A 66 -22.29 7.80 11.19
CA GLY A 66 -21.29 7.81 12.27
C GLY A 66 -20.03 8.64 12.00
N GLY A 67 -19.88 9.26 10.82
CA GLY A 67 -18.90 10.32 10.56
C GLY A 67 -17.86 10.00 9.49
N GLU A 68 -16.74 10.74 9.53
CA GLU A 68 -15.66 10.61 8.57
C GLU A 68 -14.68 9.48 8.92
N HIS A 69 -14.29 8.70 7.91
CA HIS A 69 -13.40 7.56 8.06
C HIS A 69 -12.33 7.53 6.97
N TYR A 70 -11.21 6.87 7.24
CA TYR A 70 -10.22 6.50 6.22
C TYR A 70 -10.43 5.05 5.79
N LEU A 71 -10.32 4.81 4.48
CA LEU A 71 -10.31 3.46 3.93
C LEU A 71 -8.93 2.83 4.14
N VAL A 72 -8.88 1.72 4.89
CA VAL A 72 -7.66 1.04 5.27
C VAL A 72 -7.74 -0.46 5.03
N LEU A 73 -6.61 -1.16 4.98
CA LEU A 73 -6.60 -2.61 5.10
C LEU A 73 -7.10 -3.06 6.47
N ARG A 74 -7.86 -4.16 6.50
CA ARG A 74 -8.28 -4.82 7.73
C ARG A 74 -7.08 -5.25 8.55
N LYS A 75 -7.25 -5.19 9.87
CA LYS A 75 -6.38 -5.86 10.84
C LYS A 75 -7.04 -7.15 11.33
N LYS A 76 -6.19 -8.11 11.66
CA LYS A 76 -6.54 -9.32 12.41
C LYS A 76 -6.73 -8.97 13.89
N LEU A 77 -7.26 -9.93 14.65
CA LEU A 77 -7.43 -9.79 16.10
C LEU A 77 -6.11 -9.52 16.84
N ASP A 78 -4.99 -10.02 16.34
CA ASP A 78 -3.65 -9.79 16.90
C ASP A 78 -3.02 -8.44 16.48
N GLY A 79 -3.79 -7.57 15.82
CA GLY A 79 -3.36 -6.25 15.34
C GLY A 79 -2.49 -6.28 14.08
N ALA A 80 -2.15 -7.45 13.52
CA ALA A 80 -1.44 -7.52 12.26
C ALA A 80 -2.35 -7.19 11.07
N CYS A 81 -1.78 -6.70 9.97
CA CYS A 81 -2.47 -6.60 8.68
C CYS A 81 -3.09 -7.95 8.28
N ILE A 82 -4.25 -7.92 7.60
CA ILE A 82 -4.95 -9.11 7.12
C ILE A 82 -4.08 -10.02 6.23
N PHE A 83 -3.12 -9.46 5.49
CA PHE A 83 -2.21 -10.20 4.60
C PHE A 83 -0.90 -10.65 5.25
N THR A 84 -0.70 -10.39 6.54
CA THR A 84 0.46 -10.93 7.25
C THR A 84 0.28 -12.44 7.46
N LYS A 85 1.30 -13.26 7.19
CA LYS A 85 1.31 -14.71 7.48
C LYS A 85 2.54 -15.06 8.30
N TRP A 86 2.47 -16.21 8.98
CA TRP A 86 3.63 -16.85 9.58
C TRP A 86 4.14 -17.93 8.63
N GLU A 87 5.39 -17.82 8.21
CA GLU A 87 6.09 -18.80 7.38
C GLU A 87 7.49 -19.01 7.97
N GLU A 88 7.86 -20.27 8.25
CA GLU A 88 9.18 -20.63 8.78
C GLU A 88 9.62 -19.81 10.01
N GLY A 89 8.69 -19.53 10.92
CA GLY A 89 8.98 -18.75 12.14
C GLY A 89 9.19 -17.25 11.90
N ARG A 90 8.80 -16.72 10.74
CA ARG A 90 8.89 -15.30 10.38
C ARG A 90 7.55 -14.76 9.90
N LEU A 91 7.36 -13.43 10.05
CA LEU A 91 6.20 -12.74 9.52
C LEU A 91 6.46 -12.36 8.06
N VAL A 92 5.60 -12.81 7.16
CA VAL A 92 5.68 -12.49 5.73
C VAL A 92 4.43 -11.77 5.26
N CYS A 93 4.59 -10.90 4.26
CA CYS A 93 3.46 -10.27 3.59
C CYS A 93 3.03 -11.15 2.41
N SER A 94 1.84 -11.75 2.48
CA SER A 94 1.38 -12.67 1.43
C SER A 94 1.03 -11.98 0.10
N ILE A 95 1.08 -10.66 0.05
CA ILE A 95 0.83 -9.85 -1.14
C ILE A 95 2.04 -8.96 -1.48
N HIS A 96 3.26 -9.36 -1.08
CA HIS A 96 4.43 -8.49 -1.15
C HIS A 96 4.62 -7.87 -2.55
N ASP A 97 4.48 -8.65 -3.62
CA ASP A 97 4.74 -8.20 -4.99
C ASP A 97 3.75 -7.16 -5.51
N TYR A 98 2.51 -7.21 -5.02
CA TYR A 98 1.41 -6.33 -5.40
C TYR A 98 0.83 -5.55 -4.23
N ARG A 99 1.66 -5.33 -3.19
CA ARG A 99 1.31 -4.57 -1.98
C ARG A 99 0.79 -3.17 -2.31
N PRO A 100 -0.04 -2.57 -1.42
CA PRO A 100 -0.49 -1.19 -1.59
C PRO A 100 0.68 -0.23 -1.78
N LEU A 101 0.42 0.87 -2.49
CA LEU A 101 1.45 1.87 -2.77
C LEU A 101 2.08 2.43 -1.49
N SER A 102 1.28 2.69 -0.45
CA SER A 102 1.76 3.09 0.88
C SER A 102 2.78 2.11 1.48
N CYS A 103 2.54 0.80 1.35
CA CYS A 103 3.49 -0.25 1.76
C CYS A 103 4.72 -0.36 0.85
N ARG A 104 4.63 0.08 -0.41
CA ARG A 104 5.76 0.06 -1.35
C ARG A 104 6.80 1.11 -1.01
N TYR A 105 6.36 2.28 -0.55
CA TYR A 105 7.25 3.36 -0.19
C TYR A 105 7.93 3.17 1.17
N TYR A 106 7.30 2.46 2.11
CA TYR A 106 7.86 2.27 3.46
C TYR A 106 9.29 1.69 3.43
N PRO A 107 10.26 2.27 4.17
CA PRO A 107 10.12 3.28 5.21
C PRO A 107 10.25 4.74 4.73
N PHE A 108 10.18 4.97 3.43
CA PHE A 108 10.28 6.29 2.83
C PHE A 108 8.90 6.91 2.57
N ILE A 109 8.89 8.23 2.48
CA ILE A 109 7.78 9.01 1.95
C ILE A 109 8.34 9.93 0.87
N TYR A 110 7.48 10.39 -0.04
CA TYR A 110 7.87 11.35 -1.05
C TYR A 110 6.97 12.59 -1.03
N ARG A 111 7.53 13.71 -1.46
CA ARG A 111 6.83 14.96 -1.73
C ARG A 111 7.02 15.32 -3.19
N MET A 112 6.03 16.03 -3.74
CA MET A 112 6.08 16.53 -5.11
C MET A 112 6.08 18.06 -5.08
N ASP A 113 7.18 18.67 -5.51
CA ASP A 113 7.30 20.12 -5.72
C ASP A 113 8.18 20.36 -6.96
N GLY A 114 7.57 20.18 -8.14
CA GLY A 114 8.27 20.12 -9.44
C GLY A 114 9.09 18.84 -9.65
N VAL A 115 9.91 18.46 -8.67
CA VAL A 115 10.68 17.21 -8.62
C VAL A 115 10.19 16.33 -7.46
N ALA A 116 10.28 15.01 -7.63
CA ALA A 116 10.00 14.07 -6.54
C ALA A 116 11.15 14.11 -5.52
N SER A 117 10.85 14.40 -4.26
CA SER A 117 11.83 14.34 -3.16
C SER A 117 11.43 13.27 -2.16
N PHE A 118 12.33 12.33 -1.88
CA PHE A 118 12.14 11.30 -0.86
C PHE A 118 12.75 11.72 0.47
N GLU A 119 12.15 11.27 1.56
CA GLU A 119 12.69 11.37 2.90
C GLU A 119 12.41 10.08 3.68
N LEU A 120 13.23 9.79 4.69
CA LEU A 120 12.94 8.70 5.61
C LEU A 120 11.76 9.11 6.49
N PHE A 121 10.75 8.26 6.56
CA PHE A 121 9.62 8.50 7.44
C PHE A 121 10.10 8.48 8.90
N ASN A 122 9.97 9.61 9.60
CA ASN A 122 10.43 9.72 10.99
C ASN A 122 9.79 8.65 11.90
N GLY A 123 8.53 8.28 11.63
CA GLY A 123 7.85 7.22 12.36
C GLY A 123 8.44 5.82 12.17
N ALA A 124 9.36 5.61 11.23
CA ALA A 124 10.10 4.37 11.05
C ALA A 124 11.42 4.34 11.87
N VAL A 125 11.96 5.49 12.27
CA VAL A 125 13.18 5.57 13.07
C VAL A 125 12.92 4.96 14.44
N GLY A 126 13.77 4.02 14.86
CA GLY A 126 13.61 3.29 16.13
C GLY A 126 12.54 2.19 16.12
N TYR A 127 11.71 2.11 15.07
CA TYR A 127 10.64 1.10 14.96
C TYR A 127 10.85 0.11 13.83
N CYS A 128 11.47 0.53 12.73
CA CYS A 128 11.86 -0.39 11.66
C CYS A 128 13.27 -0.93 11.94
N PRO A 129 13.45 -2.22 12.25
CA PRO A 129 14.78 -2.79 12.46
C PRO A 129 15.63 -2.83 11.19
N GLY A 130 15.03 -2.62 10.02
CA GLY A 130 15.72 -2.58 8.73
C GLY A 130 16.41 -1.25 8.43
N VAL A 131 16.03 -0.17 9.12
CA VAL A 131 16.68 1.13 8.97
C VAL A 131 18.12 1.05 9.51
N GLY A 132 19.09 1.48 8.72
CA GLY A 132 20.52 1.39 9.04
C GLY A 132 21.16 0.04 8.68
N ARG A 133 20.39 -0.93 8.16
CA ARG A 133 20.91 -2.25 7.75
C ARG A 133 21.14 -2.34 6.25
N GLY A 134 21.99 -3.28 5.85
CA GLY A 134 22.29 -3.56 4.45
C GLY A 134 23.01 -2.42 3.72
N ASN A 135 22.80 -2.37 2.41
CA ASN A 135 23.41 -1.37 1.54
C ASN A 135 22.58 -0.08 1.50
N TYR A 136 23.13 0.97 0.89
CA TYR A 136 22.36 2.15 0.53
C TYR A 136 21.19 1.73 -0.38
N HIS A 137 19.97 2.09 0.02
CA HIS A 137 18.76 1.73 -0.72
C HIS A 137 18.64 2.59 -1.97
N ASP A 138 18.46 1.93 -3.12
CA ASP A 138 18.16 2.61 -4.38
C ASP A 138 16.65 2.83 -4.48
N LEU A 139 16.25 4.11 -4.51
CA LEU A 139 14.86 4.54 -4.60
C LEU A 139 14.29 4.55 -6.02
N SER A 140 15.04 4.08 -7.01
CA SER A 140 14.60 4.07 -8.41
C SER A 140 13.31 3.27 -8.62
N GLY A 141 13.12 2.17 -7.87
CA GLY A 141 11.90 1.36 -7.94
C GLY A 141 10.68 2.03 -7.30
N GLU A 142 10.86 2.77 -6.22
CA GLU A 142 9.83 3.62 -5.64
C GLU A 142 9.53 4.82 -6.54
N ALA A 143 10.55 5.46 -7.09
CA ALA A 143 10.41 6.60 -8.00
C ALA A 143 9.65 6.23 -9.28
N SER A 144 9.84 5.01 -9.80
CA SER A 144 9.21 4.56 -11.05
C SER A 144 7.69 4.42 -10.96
N VAL A 145 7.12 4.38 -9.76
CA VAL A 145 5.67 4.20 -9.55
C VAL A 145 4.97 5.47 -9.04
N ILE A 146 5.68 6.59 -8.90
CA ILE A 146 5.10 7.84 -8.39
C ILE A 146 3.97 8.34 -9.29
N GLU A 147 4.15 8.32 -10.62
CA GLU A 147 3.11 8.78 -11.55
C GLU A 147 1.83 7.96 -11.42
N SER A 148 1.95 6.63 -11.36
CA SER A 148 0.83 5.72 -11.09
C SER A 148 0.23 5.99 -9.71
N SER A 149 1.04 6.34 -8.72
CA SER A 149 0.58 6.65 -7.36
C SER A 149 -0.22 7.94 -7.30
N MET A 150 0.22 8.99 -7.99
CA MET A 150 -0.52 10.24 -8.12
C MET A 150 -1.83 10.02 -8.88
N ALA A 151 -1.82 9.23 -9.94
CA ALA A 151 -3.02 8.90 -10.69
C ALA A 151 -4.02 8.09 -9.84
N ALA A 152 -3.54 7.13 -9.05
CA ALA A 152 -4.37 6.36 -8.11
C ALA A 152 -4.94 7.24 -6.98
N LYS A 153 -4.14 8.18 -6.43
CA LYS A 153 -4.62 9.15 -5.43
C LYS A 153 -5.75 10.00 -6.01
N ARG A 154 -5.58 10.57 -7.22
CA ARG A 154 -6.61 11.37 -7.91
C ARG A 154 -7.90 10.58 -8.16
N ARG A 155 -7.81 9.35 -8.68
CA ARG A 155 -8.99 8.49 -8.88
C ARG A 155 -9.75 8.25 -7.58
N PHE A 156 -9.02 8.00 -6.49
CA PHE A 156 -9.65 7.77 -5.20
C PHE A 156 -10.25 9.05 -4.60
N GLU A 157 -9.61 10.19 -4.76
CA GLU A 157 -10.17 11.51 -4.41
C GLU A 157 -11.50 11.76 -5.13
N GLU A 158 -11.56 11.49 -6.44
CA GLU A 158 -12.78 11.64 -7.24
C GLU A 158 -13.88 10.67 -6.79
N PHE A 159 -13.55 9.41 -6.53
CA PHE A 159 -14.49 8.42 -5.99
C PHE A 159 -15.03 8.84 -4.61
N ALA A 160 -14.15 9.21 -3.69
CA ALA A 160 -14.53 9.67 -2.35
C ALA A 160 -15.43 10.91 -2.42
N ARG A 161 -15.09 11.88 -3.28
CA ARG A 161 -15.90 13.07 -3.51
C ARG A 161 -17.31 12.72 -4.02
N ARG A 162 -17.41 11.89 -5.07
CA ARG A 162 -18.71 11.45 -5.61
C ARG A 162 -19.56 10.76 -4.54
N TRP A 163 -18.96 9.88 -3.75
CA TRP A 163 -19.64 9.19 -2.66
C TRP A 163 -20.14 10.19 -1.59
N ASN A 164 -19.26 11.07 -1.12
CA ASN A 164 -19.58 12.02 -0.05
C ASN A 164 -20.67 13.02 -0.48
N GLU A 165 -20.54 13.61 -1.67
CA GLU A 165 -21.52 14.54 -2.24
C GLU A 165 -22.86 13.86 -2.59
N GLY A 166 -22.82 12.56 -2.90
CA GLY A 166 -23.99 11.71 -3.15
C GLY A 166 -24.80 11.33 -1.90
N GLY A 167 -24.55 11.97 -0.75
CA GLY A 167 -25.27 11.70 0.50
C GLY A 167 -24.68 10.54 1.31
N GLY A 168 -23.39 10.24 1.17
CA GLY A 168 -22.70 9.17 1.90
C GLY A 168 -22.88 9.24 3.42
N ALA A 169 -23.01 10.43 4.02
CA ALA A 169 -23.24 10.61 5.45
C ALA A 169 -24.52 9.93 5.98
N GLY A 170 -25.53 9.70 5.13
CA GLY A 170 -26.77 9.00 5.48
C GLY A 170 -26.74 7.50 5.15
N LYS A 171 -25.58 6.95 4.80
CA LYS A 171 -25.42 5.57 4.31
C LYS A 171 -24.63 4.73 5.27
N SER A 172 -25.02 3.47 5.40
CA SER A 172 -24.32 2.50 6.23
C SER A 172 -22.94 2.13 5.65
N ILE A 173 -22.06 1.59 6.51
CA ILE A 173 -20.77 1.04 6.08
C ILE A 173 -20.98 -0.08 5.03
N ALA A 174 -22.03 -0.90 5.18
CA ALA A 174 -22.32 -1.98 4.25
C ALA A 174 -22.67 -1.47 2.85
N GLU A 175 -23.47 -0.40 2.76
CA GLU A 175 -23.79 0.26 1.48
C GLU A 175 -22.52 0.83 0.82
N PHE A 176 -21.64 1.48 1.59
CA PHE A 176 -20.36 1.96 1.06
C PHE A 176 -19.51 0.82 0.51
N MET A 177 -19.36 -0.27 1.28
CA MET A 177 -18.55 -1.42 0.87
C MET A 177 -19.09 -2.09 -0.40
N HIS A 178 -20.42 -2.16 -0.56
CA HIS A 178 -21.05 -2.67 -1.79
C HIS A 178 -20.76 -1.81 -3.01
N VAL A 179 -20.77 -0.47 -2.87
CA VAL A 179 -20.40 0.45 -3.95
C VAL A 179 -18.91 0.35 -4.27
N LEU A 180 -18.05 0.27 -3.25
CA LEU A 180 -16.62 0.09 -3.42
C LEU A 180 -16.27 -1.21 -4.16
N ASP A 181 -16.95 -2.31 -3.83
CA ASP A 181 -16.79 -3.60 -4.52
C ASP A 181 -17.09 -3.45 -6.02
N LYS A 182 -18.22 -2.82 -6.38
CA LYS A 182 -18.60 -2.58 -7.78
C LYS A 182 -17.59 -1.72 -8.53
N GLU A 183 -17.21 -0.58 -7.94
CA GLU A 183 -16.25 0.34 -8.54
C GLU A 183 -14.91 -0.37 -8.84
N VAL A 184 -14.41 -1.19 -7.91
CA VAL A 184 -13.16 -1.94 -8.09
C VAL A 184 -13.30 -3.02 -9.16
N MET A 185 -14.43 -3.74 -9.21
CA MET A 185 -14.69 -4.73 -10.26
C MET A 185 -14.72 -4.09 -11.65
N GLU A 186 -15.34 -2.92 -11.79
CA GLU A 186 -15.42 -2.16 -13.04
C GLU A 186 -14.07 -1.55 -13.46
N LEU A 187 -13.25 -1.10 -12.49
CA LEU A 187 -11.91 -0.56 -12.74
C LEU A 187 -10.91 -1.64 -13.19
N THR A 188 -11.03 -2.86 -12.68
CA THR A 188 -10.02 -3.91 -12.82
C THR A 188 -9.65 -4.25 -14.28
N PRO A 189 -10.60 -4.46 -15.21
CA PRO A 189 -10.28 -4.71 -16.62
C PRO A 189 -9.45 -3.60 -17.27
N SER A 190 -9.71 -2.34 -16.92
CA SER A 190 -8.99 -1.17 -17.47
C SER A 190 -7.52 -1.10 -17.00
N LEU A 191 -7.21 -1.70 -15.84
CA LEU A 191 -5.85 -1.81 -15.31
C LEU A 191 -5.12 -3.07 -15.83
N GLY A 192 -5.83 -4.06 -16.36
CA GLY A 192 -5.25 -5.31 -16.88
C GLY A 192 -4.20 -5.11 -17.97
N GLY A 193 -4.28 -4.02 -18.74
CA GLY A 193 -3.27 -3.65 -19.75
C GLY A 193 -1.97 -3.08 -19.19
N SER A 194 -1.96 -2.58 -17.94
CA SER A 194 -0.77 -1.99 -17.29
C SER A 194 -0.10 -2.91 -16.28
N LEU A 195 -0.75 -4.01 -15.90
CA LEU A 195 -0.23 -5.00 -14.94
C LEU A 195 0.79 -5.99 -15.56
N GLY A 196 1.07 -5.88 -16.86
CA GLY A 196 1.93 -6.79 -17.62
C GLY A 196 3.45 -6.62 -17.44
N ASN A 197 3.92 -5.59 -16.74
CA ASN A 197 5.37 -5.27 -16.67
C ASN A 197 5.93 -5.03 -15.25
N TYR A 198 5.26 -5.53 -14.20
CA TYR A 198 5.77 -5.44 -12.82
C TYR A 198 6.49 -6.73 -12.37
N GLY A 199 7.25 -7.35 -13.28
CA GLY A 199 8.19 -8.43 -12.97
C GLY A 199 9.62 -7.89 -13.04
N GLY A 200 10.17 -7.47 -11.90
CA GLY A 200 11.60 -7.19 -11.79
C GLY A 200 12.39 -8.47 -12.12
N GLN A 201 13.36 -8.33 -13.03
CA GLN A 201 14.27 -9.39 -13.44
C GLN A 201 14.84 -10.13 -12.22
N GLN A 202 14.52 -11.42 -12.10
CA GLN A 202 15.32 -12.33 -11.30
C GLN A 202 16.70 -12.41 -11.94
N THR A 203 17.69 -11.79 -11.32
CA THR A 203 19.09 -12.13 -11.58
C THR A 203 19.29 -13.57 -11.13
N LYS A 204 19.31 -14.49 -12.10
CA LYS A 204 19.87 -15.83 -11.93
C LYS A 204 21.32 -15.66 -11.50
N GLN A 205 21.63 -15.80 -10.22
CA GLN A 205 22.98 -16.14 -9.81
C GLN A 205 23.19 -17.61 -10.20
N GLY A 206 24.09 -17.81 -11.17
CA GLY A 206 24.53 -19.12 -11.60
C GLY A 206 25.13 -19.88 -10.43
N SER A 207 24.62 -21.08 -10.20
CA SER A 207 25.34 -22.12 -9.49
C SER A 207 26.36 -22.70 -10.45
N ASP A 208 27.56 -22.11 -10.48
CA ASP A 208 28.73 -22.79 -11.01
C ASP A 208 29.11 -23.91 -10.04
N GLY A 209 28.96 -25.14 -10.51
CA GLY A 209 29.51 -26.32 -9.85
C GLY A 209 31.01 -26.41 -10.09
N VAL A 210 31.75 -26.85 -9.06
CA VAL A 210 33.00 -27.62 -9.17
C VAL A 210 33.05 -28.55 -7.95
N THR A 211 32.62 -29.81 -8.09
CA THR A 211 33.40 -31.06 -8.24
C THR A 211 34.33 -31.44 -7.08
N HIS A 212 34.04 -32.63 -6.53
CA HIS A 212 34.87 -33.59 -5.79
C HIS A 212 36.39 -33.35 -5.75
N TYR A 213 36.99 -33.38 -4.55
CA TYR A 213 37.72 -34.52 -3.95
C TYR A 213 37.80 -34.33 -2.43
#